data_AF-A0A9X5WHJ3-F1
#
_entry.id   AF-A0A9X5WHJ3-F1
#
_cell.length_a   1.000
_cell.length_b   1.000
_cell.length_c   1.000
_cell.angle_alpha   90.00
_cell.angle_beta   90.00
_cell.angle_gamma   90.00
#
_symmetry.space_group_name_H-M   'P 1'
#
loop_
_entity.id
_entity.type
_entity.pdbx_description
1 polymer ?
#
loop_
_entity_poly.entity_id
_entity_poly.type
_entity_poly.pdbx_seq_one_letter_code
_entity_poly.pdbx_strand_id
1 'polypeptide(L)' 'MNYLLSKEKVKRWPKDMIAAGRCHTVGLKSDGTVVAVGNNEFGQCDVGSWRDIRLPGK' A
#
# COMPACT_ATOMS: atom_id res chain seq x y z
N MET A 1 41.08 -8.72 -14.00
CA MET A 1 40.31 -7.57 -13.50
C MET A 1 38.83 -7.90 -13.63
N ASN A 2 38.19 -8.37 -12.56
CA ASN A 2 36.77 -8.72 -12.58
C ASN A 2 35.98 -7.60 -11.91
N TYR A 3 35.17 -6.90 -12.71
CA TYR A 3 34.23 -5.88 -12.28
C TYR A 3 33.12 -6.54 -11.45
N LEU A 4 33.33 -6.65 -10.14
CA LEU A 4 32.25 -6.88 -9.20
C LEU A 4 31.45 -5.57 -9.09
N LEU A 5 30.39 -5.44 -9.88
CA LEU A 5 29.40 -4.38 -9.68
C LEU A 5 28.83 -4.54 -8.27
N SER A 6 29.08 -3.54 -7.41
CA SER A 6 28.39 -3.43 -6.13
C SER A 6 26.90 -3.37 -6.39
N LYS A 7 26.13 -4.32 -5.86
CA LYS A 7 24.68 -4.20 -5.82
C LYS A 7 24.35 -3.04 -4.89
N GLU A 8 24.26 -1.85 -5.44
CA GLU A 8 23.72 -0.68 -4.74
C GLU A 8 22.39 -1.10 -4.12
N LYS A 9 22.21 -0.85 -2.82
CA LYS A 9 20.94 -1.06 -2.12
C LYS A 9 19.89 -0.21 -2.82
N VAL A 10 19.18 -0.81 -3.77
CA VAL A 10 18.09 -0.17 -4.50
C VAL A 10 17.13 0.37 -3.45
N LYS A 11 16.99 1.70 -3.41
CA LYS A 11 16.09 2.42 -2.51
C LYS A 11 14.67 1.92 -2.78
N ARG A 12 14.22 0.97 -1.96
CA ARG A 12 12.89 0.38 -2.09
C ARG A 12 11.91 1.37 -1.49
N TRP A 13 11.15 2.03 -2.37
CA TRP A 13 10.07 2.91 -1.96
C TRP A 13 9.06 2.17 -1.08
N PRO A 14 8.34 2.88 -0.18
CA PRO A 14 7.35 2.26 0.69
C PRO A 14 6.39 1.42 -0.15
N LYS A 15 6.11 0.19 0.28
CA LYS A 15 5.07 -0.65 -0.35
C LYS A 15 3.67 -0.10 -0.13
N ASP A 16 3.55 0.96 0.67
CA ASP A 16 2.28 1.57 0.98
C ASP A 16 1.70 2.17 -0.31
N MET A 17 0.44 1.86 -0.57
CA MET A 17 -0.28 2.31 -1.77
C MET A 17 -1.42 3.20 -1.36
N ILE A 18 -1.70 4.22 -2.18
CA ILE A 18 -2.79 5.16 -1.95
C ILE A 18 -3.69 5.17 -3.19
N ALA A 19 -5.00 5.14 -2.97
CA ALA A 19 -6.02 5.37 -3.97
C ALA A 19 -6.94 6.50 -3.51
N ALA A 20 -7.30 7.40 -4.42
CA ALA A 20 -8.21 8.51 -4.16
C ALA A 20 -9.51 8.34 -4.94
N GLY A 21 -10.64 8.45 -4.25
CA GLY A 21 -11.96 8.58 -4.82
C GLY A 21 -12.42 10.05 -4.87
N ARG A 22 -13.69 10.28 -5.18
CA ARG A 22 -14.26 11.64 -5.30
C ARG A 22 -14.17 12.45 -3.99
N CYS A 23 -14.45 11.81 -2.85
CA CYS A 23 -14.45 12.45 -1.53
C CYS A 23 -13.90 11.52 -0.43
N HIS A 24 -13.14 10.48 -0.79
CA HIS A 24 -12.52 9.55 0.16
C HIS A 24 -11.14 9.11 -0.37
N THR A 25 -10.28 8.66 0.54
CA THR A 25 -8.95 8.14 0.25
C THR A 25 -8.75 6.82 1.00
N VAL A 26 -8.14 5.84 0.34
CA VAL A 26 -7.80 4.54 0.92
C VAL A 26 -6.29 4.33 0.86
N GLY A 27 -5.70 3.88 1.95
CA GLY A 27 -4.29 3.53 2.08
C GLY A 27 -4.09 2.06 2.43
N LEU A 28 -3.33 1.34 1.62
CA LEU A 28 -2.83 0.00 1.95
C LEU A 28 -1.48 0.14 2.67
N LYS A 29 -1.38 -0.41 3.87
CA LYS A 29 -0.14 -0.46 4.64
C LYS A 29 0.66 -1.71 4.29
N SER A 30 1.98 -1.63 4.44
CA SER A 30 2.89 -2.75 4.19
C SER A 30 2.66 -3.99 5.07
N ASP A 31 1.96 -3.84 6.21
CA ASP A 31 1.52 -4.94 7.07
C ASP A 31 0.34 -5.74 6.48
N GLY A 32 -0.30 -5.24 5.41
CA GLY A 32 -1.47 -5.85 4.76
C GLY A 32 -2.82 -5.37 5.31
N THR A 33 -2.83 -4.38 6.22
CA THR A 33 -4.04 -3.70 6.71
C THR A 33 -4.36 -2.45 5.90
N VAL A 34 -5.61 -1.99 5.98
CA VAL A 34 -6.11 -0.85 5.20
C VAL A 34 -6.65 0.23 6.12
N VAL A 35 -6.40 1.49 5.76
CA VAL A 35 -7.00 2.68 6.38
C VAL A 35 -7.78 3.46 5.34
N ALA A 36 -8.87 4.10 5.75
CA ALA A 36 -9.68 4.93 4.86
C ALA A 36 -10.20 6.17 5.59
N VAL A 37 -10.27 7.29 4.87
CA VAL A 37 -10.73 8.58 5.38
C VAL A 37 -11.57 9.32 4.34
N GLY A 38 -12.47 10.19 4.80
CA GLY A 38 -13.32 11.04 3.96
C GLY A 38 -14.81 10.75 4.15
N ASN A 39 -15.60 11.00 3.10
CA ASN A 39 -17.03 10.73 3.10
C ASN A 39 -17.28 9.22 3.29
N ASN A 40 -18.21 8.89 4.21
CA ASN A 40 -18.59 7.51 4.54
C ASN A 40 -20.11 7.27 4.43
N GLU A 41 -20.84 8.07 3.65
CA GLU A 41 -22.30 7.93 3.53
C GLU A 41 -22.74 6.56 3.01
N PHE A 42 -21.84 5.86 2.29
CA PHE A 42 -22.08 4.53 1.72
C PHE A 42 -21.11 3.47 2.24
N GLY A 43 -20.44 3.72 3.38
CA GLY A 43 -19.53 2.75 3.99
C GLY A 43 -18.16 2.62 3.30
N GLN A 44 -17.73 3.61 2.50
CA GLN A 44 -16.43 3.58 1.80
C GLN A 44 -15.23 3.50 2.75
N CYS A 45 -15.38 3.95 3.99
CA CYS A 45 -14.36 3.92 5.03
C CYS A 45 -14.48 2.71 5.97
N ASP A 46 -15.46 1.83 5.77
CA ASP A 46 -15.72 0.66 6.64
C ASP A 46 -14.77 -0.51 6.32
N VAL A 47 -13.46 -0.23 6.35
CA VAL A 47 -12.38 -1.16 5.96
C VAL A 47 -11.82 -1.98 7.12
N GLY A 48 -12.41 -1.87 8.32
CA GLY A 48 -11.84 -2.43 9.56
C GLY A 48 -11.67 -3.95 9.60
N SER A 49 -12.37 -4.68 8.72
CA SER A 49 -12.24 -6.13 8.57
C SER A 49 -11.21 -6.55 7.51
N TRP A 50 -10.71 -5.62 6.70
CA TRP A 50 -9.81 -5.93 5.58
C TRP A 50 -8.41 -6.21 6.09
N ARG A 51 -7.89 -7.39 5.78
CA ARG A 51 -6.57 -7.87 6.18
C ARG A 51 -5.93 -8.68 5.07
N ASP A 52 -4.62 -8.87 5.17
CA ASP A 52 -3.82 -9.70 4.26
C ASP A 52 -3.92 -9.29 2.78
N ILE A 53 -4.19 -8.01 2.52
CA ILE A 53 -4.26 -7.46 1.17
C ILE A 53 -2.83 -7.32 0.63
N ARG A 54 -2.44 -8.18 -0.31
CA ARG A 54 -1.12 -8.19 -0.95
C ARG A 54 -1.26 -8.51 -2.43
N LEU A 55 -0.27 -8.08 -3.21
CA LEU A 55 -0.16 -8.50 -4.60
C LEU A 55 0.13 -10.01 -4.66
N PRO A 56 -0.59 -10.79 -5.48
CA PRO A 56 -0.32 -12.22 -5.64
C PRO A 56 1.10 -12.46 -6.20
N GLY A 57 1.78 -13.49 -5.70
CA GLY A 57 3.09 -13.92 -6.21
C GLY A 57 4.32 -13.28 -5.56
N LYS A 58 4.21 -12.79 -4.32
CA LYS A 58 5.35 -12.46 -3.45
C LYS A 58 5.29 -13.24 -2.15
#